data_AF-A0A8H9XFD7-F1
#
_entry.id   AF-A0A8H9XFD7-F1
#
_cell.length_a   1.000
_cell.length_b   1.000
_cell.length_c   1.000
_cell.angle_alpha   90.00
_cell.angle_beta   90.00
_cell.angle_gamma   90.00
#
_symmetry.space_group_name_H-M   'P 1'
#
loop_
_entity.id
_entity.type
_entity.pdbx_description
1 polymer ?
#
loop_
_entity_poly.entity_id
_entity_poly.type
_entity_poly.pdbx_seq_one_letter_code
_entity_poly.pdbx_strand_id
1 'polypeptide(L)'
;MFRRLLGEDRYEYAVFDVEAGELPARPEDCLAYLVTGSSAGVYDPLPWIGALKGFLQAAKGRAGLVGVCFGHQVMAEAFGGQVIKSPKGWGVGLQAYEVAEPQPWMDGAAPIALAASHQDQVEVPPPGARIVAASAFTPFGMLAYGDQPAFSIQLHPEFEPAYARALIEARRGSRYSDEQADAAVASYEAPDDSRRVAGWINAFLATL
;
A
#
# COMPACT_ATOMS: atom_id res chain seq x y z
N MET A 1 -4.46 13.16 -0.18
CA MET A 1 -5.42 12.08 0.14
C MET A 1 -5.22 11.54 1.55
N PHE A 2 -4.04 11.01 1.90
CA PHE A 2 -3.79 10.46 3.24
C PHE A 2 -4.02 11.42 4.42
N ARG A 3 -3.61 12.69 4.33
CA ARG A 3 -3.88 13.68 5.42
C ARG A 3 -5.38 13.75 5.75
N ARG A 4 -6.22 13.85 4.73
CA ARG A 4 -7.68 13.84 4.89
C ARG A 4 -8.23 12.48 5.34
N LEU A 5 -7.68 11.38 4.84
CA LEU A 5 -8.09 10.02 5.22
C LEU A 5 -7.82 9.73 6.71
N LEU A 6 -6.63 10.12 7.19
CA LEU A 6 -6.16 9.83 8.55
C LEU A 6 -6.59 10.91 9.56
N GLY A 7 -6.84 12.13 9.09
CA GLY A 7 -7.29 13.29 9.86
C GLY A 7 -6.27 14.42 9.82
N GLU A 8 -6.62 15.55 9.21
CA GLU A 8 -5.68 16.65 8.93
C GLU A 8 -5.06 17.26 10.21
N ASP A 9 -5.84 17.29 11.30
CA ASP A 9 -5.40 17.81 12.61
C ASP A 9 -4.95 16.70 13.58
N ARG A 10 -4.93 15.44 13.14
CA ARG A 10 -4.62 14.30 14.01
C ARG A 10 -3.12 14.13 14.26
N TYR A 11 -2.30 14.52 13.28
CA TYR A 11 -0.85 14.35 13.32
C TYR A 11 -0.16 15.61 12.78
N GLU A 12 1.09 15.81 13.19
CA GLU A 12 2.00 16.69 12.47
C GLU A 12 2.57 15.94 11.25
N TYR A 13 2.39 16.50 10.06
CA TYR A 13 2.75 15.83 8.81
C TYR A 13 3.94 16.50 8.13
N ALA A 14 5.06 15.79 8.07
CA ALA A 14 6.14 16.08 7.13
C ALA A 14 5.89 15.35 5.79
N VAL A 15 6.30 15.96 4.67
CA VAL A 15 6.27 15.35 3.34
C VAL A 15 7.69 15.38 2.79
N PHE A 16 8.14 14.24 2.28
CA PHE A 16 9.44 14.09 1.64
C PHE A 16 9.21 13.60 0.22
N ASP A 17 9.58 14.40 -0.77
CA ASP A 17 9.53 13.99 -2.17
C ASP A 17 10.75 13.12 -2.49
N VAL A 18 10.59 11.80 -2.30
CA VAL A 18 11.66 10.84 -2.55
C VAL A 18 12.10 10.84 -4.02
N GLU A 19 11.20 11.15 -4.97
CA GLU A 19 11.56 11.23 -6.39
C GLU A 19 12.48 12.41 -6.67
N ALA A 20 12.32 13.51 -5.93
CA ALA A 20 13.22 14.65 -5.91
C ALA A 20 14.50 14.41 -5.06
N GLY A 21 14.66 13.21 -4.48
CA GLY A 21 15.80 12.85 -3.64
C GLY A 21 15.68 13.31 -2.19
N GLU A 22 14.50 13.74 -1.76
CA GLU A 22 14.26 14.17 -0.39
C GLU A 22 13.93 12.95 0.48
N LEU A 23 14.71 12.77 1.55
CA LEU A 23 14.49 11.75 2.58
C LEU A 23 14.69 12.41 3.95
N PRO A 24 14.07 11.86 5.02
CA PRO A 24 14.42 12.23 6.38
C PRO A 24 15.91 12.03 6.62
N ALA A 25 16.55 12.95 7.36
CA ALA A 25 17.97 12.86 7.65
C ALA A 25 18.29 11.68 8.56
N ARG A 26 17.37 11.36 9.48
CA ARG A 26 17.45 10.21 10.38
C ARG A 26 16.08 9.53 10.49
N PRO A 27 16.03 8.21 10.69
CA PRO A 27 14.78 7.51 10.95
C PRO A 27 13.96 8.09 12.11
N GLU A 28 14.60 8.62 13.15
CA GLU A 28 13.92 9.18 14.32
C GLU A 28 13.30 10.56 14.10
N ASP A 29 13.49 11.17 12.93
CA ASP A 29 12.93 12.50 12.64
C ASP A 29 11.39 12.47 12.56
N CYS A 30 10.78 11.29 12.38
CA CYS A 30 9.35 11.04 12.53
C CYS A 30 9.11 9.75 13.33
N LEU A 31 8.04 9.72 14.13
CA LEU A 31 7.60 8.52 14.85
C LEU A 31 7.23 7.38 13.88
N ALA A 32 6.67 7.74 12.74
CA ALA A 32 6.25 6.81 11.70
C ALA A 32 6.37 7.41 10.31
N TYR A 33 6.48 6.53 9.31
CA TYR A 33 6.48 6.87 7.89
C TYR A 33 5.39 6.10 7.17
N LEU A 34 4.64 6.82 6.34
CA LEU A 34 3.71 6.24 5.37
C LEU A 34 4.29 6.39 3.97
N VAL A 35 4.61 5.27 3.32
CA VAL A 35 5.12 5.23 1.95
C VAL A 35 3.95 5.06 0.99
N THR A 36 3.76 6.04 0.10
CA THR A 36 2.62 6.10 -0.83
C THR A 36 2.81 5.24 -2.07
N GLY A 37 1.79 5.20 -2.93
CA GLY A 37 1.90 4.66 -4.29
C GLY A 37 2.85 5.49 -5.18
N SER A 38 3.33 4.87 -6.26
CA SER A 38 4.07 5.50 -7.36
C SER A 38 3.70 4.78 -8.67
N SER A 39 3.92 5.43 -9.81
CA SER A 39 3.81 4.79 -11.13
C SER A 39 5.05 3.98 -11.52
N ALA A 40 6.15 4.11 -10.77
CA ALA A 40 7.37 3.34 -10.97
C ALA A 40 7.22 1.89 -10.47
N GLY A 41 7.96 0.97 -11.08
CA GLY A 41 8.22 -0.35 -10.53
C GLY A 41 9.37 -0.30 -9.52
N VAL A 42 9.29 -1.08 -8.45
CA VAL A 42 10.33 -1.12 -7.39
C VAL A 42 11.69 -1.65 -7.87
N TYR A 43 11.72 -2.27 -9.04
CA TYR A 43 12.91 -2.75 -9.73
C TYR A 43 13.40 -1.79 -10.83
N ASP A 44 12.71 -0.67 -11.07
CA ASP A 44 13.16 0.31 -12.05
C ASP A 44 14.51 0.90 -11.62
N PRO A 45 15.42 1.20 -12.56
CA PRO A 45 16.76 1.70 -12.26
C PRO A 45 16.77 3.19 -11.89
N LEU A 46 15.82 3.63 -11.06
CA LEU A 46 15.69 5.01 -10.60
C LEU A 46 16.46 5.17 -9.27
N PRO A 47 17.43 6.10 -9.16
CA PRO A 47 18.29 6.23 -7.98
C PRO A 47 17.53 6.38 -6.66
N TRP A 48 16.40 7.10 -6.66
CA TRP A 48 15.59 7.33 -5.47
C TRP A 48 14.99 6.04 -4.90
N ILE A 49 14.74 5.02 -5.73
CA ILE A 49 14.20 3.74 -5.26
C ILE A 49 15.24 3.03 -4.38
N GLY A 50 16.51 3.01 -4.83
CA GLY A 50 17.61 2.47 -4.04
C GLY A 50 17.81 3.23 -2.73
N ALA A 51 17.75 4.56 -2.78
CA ALA A 51 17.85 5.41 -1.60
C ALA A 51 16.70 5.16 -0.61
N LEU A 52 15.46 5.05 -1.10
CA LEU A 52 14.28 4.74 -0.28
C LEU A 52 14.39 3.35 0.36
N LYS A 53 14.82 2.32 -0.39
CA LYS A 53 15.06 0.98 0.19
C LYS A 53 16.11 1.03 1.31
N GLY A 54 17.21 1.76 1.10
CA GLY A 54 18.24 1.97 2.11
C GLY A 54 17.70 2.70 3.36
N PHE A 55 16.86 3.71 3.17
CA PHE A 55 16.18 4.39 4.27
C PHE A 55 15.25 3.46 5.05
N LEU A 56 14.42 2.67 4.37
CA LEU A 56 13.50 1.72 5.01
C LEU A 56 14.25 0.66 5.83
N GLN A 57 15.38 0.17 5.31
CA GLN A 57 16.28 -0.71 6.06
C GLN A 57 16.87 -0.02 7.29
N ALA A 58 17.28 1.25 7.17
CA ALA A 58 17.80 2.02 8.30
C ALA A 58 16.73 2.36 9.35
N ALA A 59 15.46 2.47 8.95
CA ALA A 59 14.32 2.77 9.81
C ALA A 59 13.70 1.54 10.49
N LYS A 60 14.09 0.33 10.07
CA LYS A 60 13.66 -0.94 10.68
C LYS A 60 13.85 -0.94 12.20
N GLY A 61 12.74 -1.09 12.92
CA GLY A 61 12.72 -1.09 14.40
C GLY A 61 13.00 0.26 15.07
N ARG A 62 13.15 1.33 14.30
CA ARG A 62 13.45 2.70 14.79
C ARG A 62 12.31 3.69 14.55
N ALA A 63 11.40 3.37 13.64
CA ALA A 63 10.15 4.09 13.39
C ALA A 63 9.05 3.12 12.93
N GLY A 64 7.80 3.53 13.08
CA GLY A 64 6.65 2.82 12.51
C GLY A 64 6.64 2.93 10.98
N LEU A 65 6.33 1.85 10.26
CA LEU A 65 6.27 1.87 8.80
C LEU A 65 4.92 1.37 8.26
N VAL A 66 4.30 2.17 7.39
CA VAL A 66 3.08 1.80 6.67
C VAL A 66 3.31 1.93 5.17
N GLY A 67 3.11 0.87 4.41
CA GLY A 67 3.29 0.88 2.96
C GLY A 67 1.97 0.71 2.21
N VAL A 68 1.70 1.57 1.22
CA VAL A 68 0.51 1.45 0.36
C VAL A 68 0.89 1.32 -1.10
N CYS A 69 0.37 0.28 -1.77
CA CYS A 69 0.63 -0.03 -3.18
C CYS A 69 2.13 -0.16 -3.50
N PHE A 70 2.75 0.83 -4.18
CA PHE A 70 4.20 0.86 -4.34
C PHE A 70 4.91 0.82 -2.98
N GLY A 71 4.41 1.53 -1.97
CA GLY A 71 4.92 1.48 -0.61
C GLY A 71 4.93 0.06 -0.02
N HIS A 72 3.91 -0.74 -0.32
CA HIS A 72 3.85 -2.14 0.07
C HIS A 72 4.94 -2.97 -0.62
N GLN A 73 5.10 -2.76 -1.92
CA GLN A 73 6.09 -3.45 -2.74
C GLN A 73 7.53 -3.08 -2.35
N VAL A 74 7.82 -1.79 -2.17
CA VAL A 74 9.18 -1.32 -1.86
C VAL A 74 9.60 -1.71 -0.46
N MET A 75 8.66 -1.74 0.51
CA MET A 75 8.92 -2.32 1.83
C MET A 75 9.21 -3.81 1.72
N ALA A 76 8.45 -4.56 0.92
CA ALA A 76 8.73 -5.98 0.72
C ALA A 76 10.14 -6.21 0.15
N GLU A 77 10.53 -5.52 -0.92
CA GLU A 77 11.88 -5.65 -1.46
C GLU A 77 12.98 -5.16 -0.51
N ALA A 78 12.77 -4.04 0.20
CA ALA A 78 13.73 -3.51 1.17
C ALA A 78 14.04 -4.52 2.28
N PHE A 79 13.07 -5.36 2.65
CA PHE A 79 13.20 -6.36 3.71
C PHE A 79 13.48 -7.78 3.20
N GLY A 80 13.89 -7.93 1.94
CA GLY A 80 14.36 -9.20 1.38
C GLY A 80 13.28 -10.08 0.74
N GLY A 81 12.11 -9.51 0.47
CA GLY A 81 11.11 -10.11 -0.43
C GLY A 81 11.43 -9.84 -1.91
N GLN A 82 10.57 -10.33 -2.78
CA GLN A 82 10.65 -10.15 -4.23
C GLN A 82 9.33 -9.61 -4.77
N VAL A 83 9.39 -8.62 -5.66
CA VAL A 83 8.26 -8.08 -6.38
C VAL A 83 8.45 -8.34 -7.86
N ILE A 84 7.37 -8.73 -8.54
CA ILE A 84 7.36 -8.95 -9.98
C ILE A 84 6.18 -8.23 -10.62
N LYS A 85 6.28 -7.99 -11.92
CA LYS A 85 5.13 -7.72 -12.75
C LYS A 85 4.23 -8.95 -12.81
N SER A 86 3.01 -8.87 -12.30
CA SER A 86 2.13 -10.05 -12.21
C SER A 86 1.77 -10.58 -13.60
N PRO A 87 1.93 -11.90 -13.85
CA PRO A 87 1.46 -12.53 -15.09
C PRO A 87 -0.07 -12.59 -15.16
N LYS A 88 -0.78 -12.33 -14.05
CA LYS A 88 -2.26 -12.28 -14.01
C LYS A 88 -2.84 -10.99 -14.60
N GLY A 89 -2.00 -10.02 -14.96
CA GLY A 89 -2.44 -8.73 -15.49
C GLY A 89 -2.74 -7.71 -14.40
N TRP A 90 -3.55 -6.70 -14.75
CA TRP A 90 -3.88 -5.58 -13.87
C TRP A 90 -5.01 -5.92 -12.90
N GLY A 91 -4.78 -5.61 -11.61
CA GLY A 91 -5.82 -5.47 -10.60
C GLY A 91 -6.33 -4.03 -10.61
N VAL A 92 -7.57 -3.85 -11.05
CA VAL A 92 -8.25 -2.55 -11.14
C VAL A 92 -9.68 -2.63 -10.60
N GLY A 93 -10.22 -1.50 -10.18
CA GLY A 93 -11.55 -1.42 -9.58
C GLY A 93 -11.52 -1.78 -8.10
N LEU A 94 -12.69 -2.08 -7.54
CA LEU A 94 -12.86 -2.55 -6.17
C LEU A 94 -12.45 -4.03 -6.09
N GLN A 95 -11.50 -4.35 -5.22
CA GLN A 95 -11.00 -5.71 -5.00
C GLN A 95 -11.22 -6.11 -3.55
N ALA A 96 -11.69 -7.34 -3.33
CA ALA A 96 -11.93 -7.89 -2.01
C ALA A 96 -10.77 -8.78 -1.56
N TYR A 97 -10.27 -8.55 -0.36
CA TYR A 97 -9.30 -9.42 0.32
C TYR A 97 -9.93 -10.07 1.54
N GLU A 98 -9.71 -11.38 1.67
CA GLU A 98 -10.02 -12.13 2.88
C GLU A 98 -8.96 -11.84 3.94
N VAL A 99 -9.39 -11.58 5.17
CA VAL A 99 -8.47 -11.37 6.31
C VAL A 99 -8.20 -12.72 6.97
N ALA A 100 -7.00 -13.25 6.78
CA ALA A 100 -6.61 -14.56 7.29
C ALA A 100 -5.95 -14.49 8.67
N GLU A 101 -5.22 -13.40 8.95
CA GLU A 101 -4.48 -13.23 10.20
C GLU A 101 -4.70 -11.82 10.78
N PRO A 102 -5.85 -11.58 11.45
CA PRO A 102 -6.16 -10.27 12.00
C PRO A 102 -5.13 -9.84 13.05
N GLN A 103 -4.77 -8.56 13.02
CA GLN A 103 -3.80 -7.95 13.91
C GLN A 103 -4.50 -7.23 15.09
N PRO A 104 -3.81 -6.99 16.22
CA PRO A 104 -4.42 -6.37 17.41
C PRO A 104 -5.05 -4.98 17.19
N TRP A 105 -4.61 -4.26 16.16
CA TRP A 105 -5.11 -2.94 15.77
C TRP A 105 -6.25 -2.99 14.73
N MET A 106 -6.75 -4.19 14.41
CA MET A 106 -7.88 -4.42 13.50
C MET A 106 -9.15 -4.77 14.29
N ASP A 107 -10.30 -4.63 13.65
CA ASP A 107 -11.61 -5.03 14.20
C ASP A 107 -11.94 -6.52 13.98
N GLY A 108 -11.10 -7.25 13.23
CA GLY A 108 -11.22 -8.68 12.97
C GLY A 108 -12.29 -9.12 11.96
N ALA A 109 -13.09 -8.19 11.40
CA ALA A 109 -14.08 -8.56 10.39
C ALA A 109 -13.43 -8.84 9.01
N ALA A 110 -14.10 -9.63 8.18
CA ALA A 110 -13.66 -9.98 6.83
C ALA A 110 -14.88 -10.13 5.90
N PRO A 111 -14.72 -9.94 4.58
CA PRO A 111 -13.53 -9.43 3.90
C PRO A 111 -13.34 -7.90 4.10
N ILE A 112 -12.33 -7.34 3.42
CA ILE A 112 -12.24 -5.90 3.11
C ILE A 112 -12.34 -5.69 1.60
N ALA A 113 -12.98 -4.62 1.16
CA ALA A 113 -13.05 -4.20 -0.24
C ALA A 113 -12.48 -2.79 -0.43
N LEU A 114 -11.45 -2.65 -1.27
CA LEU A 114 -10.78 -1.36 -1.52
C LEU A 114 -10.42 -1.21 -2.99
N ALA A 115 -10.16 0.04 -3.41
CA ALA A 115 -9.69 0.32 -4.75
C ALA A 115 -8.32 -0.32 -5.02
N ALA A 116 -8.16 -0.93 -6.19
CA ALA A 116 -6.91 -1.44 -6.73
C ALA A 116 -6.50 -0.65 -7.97
N SER A 117 -5.18 -0.45 -8.12
CA SER A 117 -4.59 0.05 -9.35
C SER A 117 -3.13 -0.42 -9.43
N HIS A 118 -2.93 -1.72 -9.64
CA HIS A 118 -1.59 -2.30 -9.71
C HIS A 118 -1.53 -3.46 -10.70
N GLN A 119 -0.36 -3.67 -11.29
CA GLN A 119 -0.04 -4.92 -11.99
C GLN A 119 1.07 -5.66 -11.25
N ASP A 120 1.99 -4.93 -10.66
CA ASP A 120 3.07 -5.51 -9.88
C ASP A 120 2.52 -6.02 -8.54
N GLN A 121 3.12 -7.09 -8.06
CA GLN A 121 2.74 -7.78 -6.82
C GLN A 121 3.98 -8.35 -6.16
N VAL A 122 3.95 -8.44 -4.83
CA VAL A 122 4.90 -9.30 -4.11
C VAL A 122 4.72 -10.73 -4.62
N GLU A 123 5.81 -11.39 -4.96
CA GLU A 123 5.86 -12.82 -5.34
C GLU A 123 6.44 -13.66 -4.20
N VAL A 124 7.44 -13.11 -3.51
CA VAL A 124 8.06 -13.74 -2.34
C VAL A 124 7.96 -12.76 -1.18
N PRO A 125 7.22 -13.09 -0.10
CA PRO A 125 7.16 -12.21 1.06
C PRO A 125 8.53 -12.18 1.77
N PRO A 126 8.87 -11.06 2.44
CA PRO A 126 10.05 -10.98 3.27
C PRO A 126 10.10 -12.08 4.34
N PRO A 127 11.28 -12.58 4.72
CA PRO A 127 11.41 -13.53 5.82
C PRO A 127 10.74 -13.01 7.10
N GLY A 128 9.86 -13.82 7.69
CA GLY A 128 9.12 -13.47 8.91
C GLY A 128 7.92 -12.53 8.72
N ALA A 129 7.63 -12.08 7.49
CA ALA A 129 6.38 -11.38 7.20
C ALA A 129 5.18 -12.33 7.31
N ARG A 130 4.09 -11.84 7.89
CA ARG A 130 2.84 -12.56 8.09
C ARG A 130 1.79 -12.05 7.12
N ILE A 131 1.04 -12.96 6.50
CA ILE A 131 0.02 -12.63 5.49
C ILE A 131 -1.28 -12.29 6.21
N VAL A 132 -1.59 -11.00 6.29
CA VAL A 132 -2.76 -10.50 7.03
C VAL A 132 -4.03 -10.64 6.21
N ALA A 133 -3.97 -10.23 4.93
CA ALA A 133 -5.10 -10.28 4.02
C ALA A 133 -4.64 -10.57 2.58
N ALA A 134 -5.48 -11.28 1.82
CA ALA A 134 -5.13 -11.74 0.48
C ALA A 134 -6.35 -12.04 -0.38
N SER A 135 -6.12 -12.24 -1.68
CA SER A 135 -7.07 -12.89 -2.58
C SER A 135 -6.35 -13.88 -3.50
N ALA A 136 -7.12 -14.68 -4.24
CA ALA A 136 -6.54 -15.53 -5.29
C ALA A 136 -5.76 -14.73 -6.35
N PHE A 137 -6.16 -13.48 -6.60
CA PHE A 137 -5.47 -12.58 -7.50
C PHE A 137 -4.18 -12.04 -6.88
N THR A 138 -4.21 -11.60 -5.61
CA THR A 138 -3.07 -11.05 -4.86
C THR A 138 -2.82 -11.82 -3.55
N PRO A 139 -1.98 -12.87 -3.59
CA PRO A 139 -1.76 -13.76 -2.43
C PRO A 139 -1.07 -13.10 -1.22
N PHE A 140 -0.35 -12.00 -1.45
CA PHE A 140 0.38 -11.27 -0.41
C PHE A 140 -0.14 -9.83 -0.29
N GLY A 141 -1.46 -9.67 -0.35
CA GLY A 141 -2.13 -8.37 -0.49
C GLY A 141 -1.98 -7.44 0.72
N MET A 142 -1.74 -7.98 1.90
CA MET A 142 -1.43 -7.21 3.11
C MET A 142 -0.48 -8.00 3.99
N LEU A 143 0.61 -7.36 4.43
CA LEU A 143 1.68 -7.98 5.21
C LEU A 143 1.87 -7.26 6.53
N ALA A 144 2.08 -8.02 7.62
CA ALA A 144 2.59 -7.52 8.88
C ALA A 144 4.01 -8.03 9.10
N TYR A 145 4.92 -7.17 9.56
CA TYR A 145 6.33 -7.51 9.74
C TYR A 145 6.58 -7.79 11.22
N GLY A 146 6.77 -9.05 11.60
CA GLY A 146 6.73 -9.45 13.02
C GLY A 146 7.90 -8.95 13.88
N ASP A 147 8.98 -8.47 13.28
CA ASP A 147 10.21 -8.03 13.96
C ASP A 147 10.35 -6.52 14.09
N GLN A 148 9.32 -5.75 13.69
CA GLN A 148 9.31 -4.30 13.70
C GLN A 148 7.88 -3.76 13.73
N PRO A 149 7.64 -2.51 14.17
CA PRO A 149 6.33 -1.90 14.03
C PRO A 149 6.11 -1.53 12.55
N ALA A 150 5.68 -2.49 11.73
CA ALA A 150 5.38 -2.23 10.34
C ALA A 150 4.26 -3.11 9.79
N PHE A 151 3.50 -2.55 8.85
CA PHE A 151 2.61 -3.31 7.99
C PHE A 151 2.47 -2.63 6.62
N SER A 152 1.95 -3.34 5.65
CA SER A 152 1.73 -2.80 4.32
C SER A 152 0.53 -3.44 3.62
N ILE A 153 -0.09 -2.71 2.69
CA ILE A 153 -1.26 -3.14 1.93
C ILE A 153 -1.14 -2.74 0.46
N GLN A 154 -1.51 -3.65 -0.45
CA GLN A 154 -1.43 -3.44 -1.89
C GLN A 154 -2.56 -2.54 -2.42
N LEU A 155 -3.73 -2.58 -1.78
CA LEU A 155 -4.91 -1.79 -2.13
C LEU A 155 -4.81 -0.35 -1.61
N HIS A 156 -5.62 0.54 -2.17
CA HIS A 156 -5.63 1.97 -1.92
C HIS A 156 -6.80 2.40 -1.03
N PRO A 157 -6.62 2.48 0.30
CA PRO A 157 -7.63 3.06 1.19
C PRO A 157 -7.76 4.58 1.05
N GLU A 158 -6.82 5.25 0.37
CA GLU A 158 -6.81 6.69 0.17
C GLU A 158 -7.52 7.13 -1.11
N PHE A 159 -7.83 6.20 -2.02
CA PHE A 159 -8.48 6.54 -3.28
C PHE A 159 -9.95 6.87 -3.05
N GLU A 160 -10.33 8.12 -3.34
CA GLU A 160 -11.73 8.48 -3.46
C GLU A 160 -12.34 7.88 -4.74
N PRO A 161 -13.62 7.48 -4.72
CA PRO A 161 -14.28 6.91 -5.89
C PRO A 161 -14.16 7.77 -7.16
N ALA A 162 -14.26 9.10 -7.02
CA ALA A 162 -14.13 10.01 -8.17
C ALA A 162 -12.73 9.99 -8.78
N TYR A 163 -11.69 10.00 -7.94
CA TYR A 163 -10.30 9.91 -8.38
C TYR A 163 -10.01 8.54 -9.00
N ALA A 164 -10.47 7.46 -8.36
CA ALA A 164 -10.26 6.10 -8.84
C ALA A 164 -10.88 5.87 -10.23
N ARG A 165 -12.12 6.34 -10.44
CA ARG A 165 -12.80 6.30 -11.75
C ARG A 165 -12.04 7.12 -12.80
N ALA A 166 -11.66 8.35 -12.49
CA ALA A 166 -10.91 9.21 -13.41
C ALA A 166 -9.56 8.58 -13.82
N LEU A 167 -8.86 7.95 -12.87
CA LEU A 167 -7.62 7.24 -13.13
C LEU A 167 -7.83 6.04 -14.05
N ILE A 168 -8.95 5.33 -13.91
CA ILE A 168 -9.29 4.21 -14.78
C ILE A 168 -9.54 4.68 -16.21
N GLU A 169 -10.37 5.71 -16.37
CA GLU A 169 -10.67 6.29 -17.68
C GLU A 169 -9.41 6.82 -18.39
N ALA A 170 -8.50 7.46 -17.65
CA ALA A 170 -7.25 7.97 -18.21
C ALA A 170 -6.29 6.87 -18.73
N ARG A 171 -6.49 5.61 -18.31
CA ARG A 171 -5.62 4.46 -18.65
C ARG A 171 -6.32 3.42 -19.53
N ARG A 172 -7.63 3.59 -19.77
CA ARG A 172 -8.45 2.77 -20.66
C ARG A 172 -7.78 2.58 -22.02
N GLY A 173 -7.81 1.36 -22.54
CA GLY A 173 -7.21 0.99 -23.82
C GLY A 173 -5.68 0.97 -23.86
N SER A 174 -4.99 1.42 -22.81
CA SER A 174 -3.51 1.47 -22.76
C SER A 174 -2.91 0.47 -21.77
N ARG A 175 -3.49 0.37 -20.56
CA ARG A 175 -3.02 -0.55 -19.51
C ARG A 175 -3.86 -1.82 -19.44
N TYR A 176 -5.12 -1.72 -19.82
CA TYR A 176 -6.14 -2.77 -19.82
C TYR A 176 -7.19 -2.46 -20.88
N SER A 177 -7.99 -3.45 -21.25
CA SER A 177 -9.04 -3.30 -22.26
C SER A 177 -10.17 -2.39 -21.77
N ASP A 178 -10.99 -1.93 -22.71
CA ASP A 178 -12.20 -1.16 -22.40
C ASP A 178 -13.17 -1.95 -21.53
N GLU A 179 -13.31 -3.25 -21.79
CA GLU A 179 -14.15 -4.15 -20.96
C GLU A 179 -13.66 -4.23 -19.51
N GLN A 180 -12.34 -4.33 -19.30
CA GLN A 180 -11.75 -4.32 -17.95
C GLN A 180 -11.97 -2.98 -17.25
N ALA A 181 -11.87 -1.86 -17.99
CA ALA A 181 -12.14 -0.53 -17.45
C ALA A 181 -13.62 -0.37 -17.06
N ASP A 182 -14.55 -0.82 -17.89
CA ASP A 182 -15.99 -0.77 -17.60
C ASP A 182 -16.34 -1.57 -16.35
N ALA A 183 -15.84 -2.80 -16.25
CA ALA A 183 -16.02 -3.63 -15.06
C ALA A 183 -15.43 -2.99 -13.80
N ALA A 184 -14.24 -2.39 -13.92
CA ALA A 184 -13.59 -1.69 -12.81
C ALA A 184 -14.39 -0.46 -12.36
N VAL A 185 -14.92 0.35 -13.28
CA VAL A 185 -15.74 1.52 -12.94
C VAL A 185 -17.05 1.09 -12.27
N ALA A 186 -17.72 0.06 -12.81
CA ALA A 186 -18.96 -0.48 -12.26
C ALA A 186 -18.77 -1.04 -10.84
N SER A 187 -17.61 -1.62 -10.54
CA SER A 187 -17.33 -2.18 -9.21
C SER A 187 -17.40 -1.15 -8.06
N TYR A 188 -17.23 0.14 -8.33
CA TYR A 188 -17.35 1.22 -7.33
C TYR A 188 -18.81 1.59 -6.99
N GLU A 189 -19.81 0.88 -7.52
CA GLU A 189 -21.19 0.97 -7.02
C GLU A 189 -21.36 0.23 -5.69
N ALA A 190 -20.50 -0.75 -5.41
CA ALA A 190 -20.45 -1.44 -4.13
C ALA A 190 -19.76 -0.56 -3.06
N PRO A 191 -20.11 -0.74 -1.77
CA PRO A 191 -19.44 -0.04 -0.68
C PRO A 191 -17.97 -0.47 -0.56
N ASP A 192 -17.12 0.46 -0.10
CA ASP A 192 -15.71 0.21 0.22
C ASP A 192 -15.44 0.28 1.72
N ASP A 193 -14.28 -0.27 2.12
CA ASP A 193 -13.79 -0.31 3.49
C ASP A 193 -12.71 0.77 3.77
N SER A 194 -12.63 1.84 2.96
CA SER A 194 -11.55 2.85 3.05
C SER A 194 -11.45 3.46 4.44
N ARG A 195 -12.60 3.83 5.03
CA ARG A 195 -12.65 4.38 6.39
C ARG A 195 -12.25 3.38 7.47
N ARG A 196 -12.58 2.12 7.25
CA ARG A 196 -12.28 1.03 8.19
C ARG A 196 -10.78 0.75 8.21
N VAL A 197 -10.16 0.62 7.04
CA VAL A 197 -8.71 0.46 6.91
C VAL A 197 -7.94 1.72 7.34
N ALA A 198 -8.49 2.92 7.14
CA ALA A 198 -7.96 4.14 7.75
C ALA A 198 -7.97 4.09 9.28
N GLY A 199 -9.05 3.56 9.86
CA GLY A 199 -9.15 3.28 11.30
C GLY A 199 -8.05 2.35 11.79
N TRP A 200 -7.73 1.30 11.01
CA TRP A 200 -6.64 0.38 11.32
C TRP A 200 -5.26 1.04 11.25
N ILE A 201 -4.99 1.86 10.22
CA ILE A 201 -3.75 2.66 10.14
C ILE A 201 -3.62 3.54 11.39
N ASN A 202 -4.68 4.27 11.74
CA ASN A 202 -4.70 5.14 12.92
C ASN A 202 -4.53 4.38 14.25
N ALA A 203 -5.13 3.20 14.37
CA ALA A 203 -4.99 2.35 15.56
C ALA A 203 -3.57 1.81 15.68
N PHE A 204 -2.96 1.35 14.58
CA PHE A 204 -1.56 0.94 14.53
C PHE A 204 -0.62 2.08 14.95
N LEU A 205 -0.80 3.28 14.38
CA LEU A 205 0.02 4.45 14.72
C LEU A 205 -0.10 4.84 16.20
N ALA A 206 -1.24 4.56 16.84
CA ALA A 206 -1.43 4.81 18.26
C ALA A 206 -0.75 3.78 19.18
N THR A 207 -0.19 2.69 18.63
CA THR A 207 0.59 1.70 19.39
C THR A 207 2.09 1.97 19.41
N LEU A 208 2.55 2.99 18.67
CA LEU A 208 3.96 3.37 18.54
C LEU A 208 4.48 4.15 19.74
#